data_AF-A0A482VKK9-F1
#
_entry.id   AF-A0A482VKK9-F1
#
_cell.length_a   1.000
_cell.length_b   1.000
_cell.length_c   1.000
_cell.angle_alpha   90.00
_cell.angle_beta   90.00
_cell.angle_gamma   90.00
#
_symmetry.space_group_name_H-M   'P 1'
#
loop_
_entity.id
_entity.type
_entity.pdbx_description
1 polymer ?
#
loop_
_entity_poly.entity_id
_entity_poly.type
_entity_poly.pdbx_seq_one_letter_code
_entity_poly.pdbx_strand_id
1 'polypeptide(L)'
;KTDWKKFTTHLAENYGNIAIIDSKQDLEEAVQKFEEKTREAIGASTRVFTEPRTRNTIPQWIVELIKAKNRARRRAHRTGDPADRREANRLTNEVRYFLSDFRNQQWENKL
;
A
#
# COMPACT_ATOMS: atom_id res chain seq x y z
N LYS A 1 -5.01 -15.20 -0.91
CA LYS A 1 -4.32 -16.49 -0.66
C LYS A 1 -4.42 -16.82 0.81
N THR A 2 -4.95 -18.00 1.15
CA THR A 2 -5.14 -18.45 2.53
C THR A 2 -3.89 -19.16 3.03
N ASP A 3 -3.48 -18.84 4.25
CA ASP A 3 -2.39 -19.53 4.95
C ASP A 3 -2.96 -20.74 5.69
N TRP A 4 -2.78 -21.94 5.13
CA TRP A 4 -3.32 -23.17 5.70
C TRP A 4 -2.69 -23.55 7.04
N LYS A 5 -1.44 -23.17 7.29
CA LYS A 5 -0.79 -23.43 8.58
C LYS A 5 -1.37 -22.54 9.67
N LYS A 6 -1.60 -21.26 9.35
CA LYS A 6 -2.30 -20.34 10.25
C LYS A 6 -3.74 -20.79 10.50
N PHE A 7 -4.41 -21.31 9.48
CA PHE A 7 -5.77 -21.83 9.60
C PHE A 7 -5.84 -23.00 10.58
N THR A 8 -4.97 -24.00 10.44
CA THR A 8 -4.98 -25.16 11.34
C THR A 8 -4.63 -24.79 12.78
N THR A 9 -3.64 -23.91 12.98
CA THR A 9 -3.31 -23.38 14.31
C THR A 9 -4.48 -22.62 14.93
N HIS A 10 -5.09 -21.71 14.17
CA HIS A 10 -6.23 -20.92 14.67
C HIS A 10 -7.44 -21.81 14.99
N LEU A 11 -7.70 -22.84 14.17
CA LEU A 11 -8.76 -23.78 14.43
C LEU A 11 -8.48 -24.58 15.71
N ALA A 12 -7.27 -25.14 15.86
CA ALA A 12 -6.89 -25.92 17.04
C ALA A 12 -6.95 -25.12 18.35
N GLU A 13 -6.53 -23.84 18.33
CA GLU A 13 -6.52 -22.98 19.52
C GLU A 13 -7.92 -22.48 19.90
N ASN A 14 -8.82 -22.30 18.93
CA ASN A 14 -10.13 -21.65 19.16
C ASN A 14 -11.35 -22.59 19.06
N TYR A 15 -11.15 -23.88 18.78
CA TYR A 15 -12.26 -24.84 18.68
C TYR A 15 -12.95 -25.08 20.04
N GLY A 16 -12.21 -24.96 21.14
CA GLY A 16 -12.70 -25.21 22.49
C GLY A 16 -12.97 -26.70 22.76
N ASN A 17 -13.73 -26.98 23.82
CA ASN A 17 -14.10 -28.36 24.19
C ASN A 17 -15.12 -28.97 23.22
N ILE A 18 -14.97 -30.27 22.98
CA ILE A 18 -15.92 -31.10 22.25
C ILE A 18 -17.25 -31.10 23.02
N ALA A 19 -18.35 -30.78 22.34
CA ALA A 19 -19.68 -30.82 22.94
C ALA A 19 -20.08 -32.26 23.28
N ILE A 20 -20.72 -32.45 24.43
CA ILE A 20 -21.39 -33.71 24.77
C ILE A 20 -22.70 -33.72 23.97
N ILE A 21 -22.95 -34.78 23.20
CA ILE A 21 -24.10 -34.88 22.30
C ILE A 21 -25.06 -35.93 22.88
N ASP A 22 -26.13 -35.46 23.53
CA ASP A 22 -27.14 -36.33 24.14
C ASP A 22 -28.51 -36.21 23.44
N SER A 23 -28.70 -35.21 22.58
CA SER A 23 -29.91 -34.98 21.82
C SER A 23 -29.63 -34.58 20.36
N LYS A 24 -30.67 -34.65 19.53
CA LYS A 24 -30.61 -34.16 18.15
C LYS A 24 -30.32 -32.65 18.10
N GLN A 25 -30.82 -31.89 19.07
CA GLN A 25 -30.57 -30.45 19.16
C GLN A 25 -29.09 -30.17 19.43
N ASP A 26 -28.47 -30.91 20.34
CA ASP A 26 -27.04 -30.76 20.64
C ASP A 26 -26.17 -31.06 19.40
N LEU A 27 -26.60 -31.99 18.57
CA LEU A 27 -25.93 -32.30 17.31
C LEU A 27 -26.04 -31.13 16.31
N GLU A 28 -27.21 -30.53 16.17
CA GLU A 28 -27.41 -29.36 15.30
C GLU A 28 -26.57 -28.16 15.80
N GLU A 29 -26.55 -27.92 17.11
CA GLU A 29 -25.73 -26.86 17.73
C GLU A 29 -24.22 -27.11 17.55
N ALA A 30 -23.77 -28.36 17.69
CA ALA A 30 -22.37 -28.73 17.45
C ALA A 30 -21.94 -28.49 16.00
N VAL A 31 -22.80 -28.83 15.04
CA VAL A 31 -22.57 -28.57 13.61
C VAL A 31 -22.50 -27.08 13.33
N GLN A 32 -23.46 -26.29 13.83
CA GLN A 32 -23.45 -24.85 13.64
C GLN A 32 -22.18 -24.21 14.21
N LYS A 33 -21.76 -24.62 15.41
CA LYS A 33 -20.53 -24.14 16.04
C LYS A 33 -19.29 -24.50 15.24
N PHE A 34 -19.23 -25.72 14.67
CA PHE A 34 -18.14 -26.13 13.79
C PHE A 34 -18.07 -25.24 12.54
N GLU A 35 -19.20 -24.96 11.90
CA GLU A 35 -19.26 -24.11 10.72
C GLU A 35 -18.84 -22.66 11.01
N GLU A 36 -19.30 -22.09 12.12
CA GLU A 36 -18.92 -20.74 12.55
C GLU A 36 -17.42 -20.64 12.81
N LYS A 37 -16.85 -21.59 13.54
CA LYS A 37 -15.40 -21.63 13.83
C LYS A 37 -14.56 -21.83 12.58
N THR A 38 -15.03 -22.63 11.64
CA THR A 38 -14.36 -22.82 10.34
C THR A 38 -14.36 -21.52 9.54
N ARG A 39 -15.50 -20.82 9.49
CA ARG A 39 -15.62 -19.53 8.79
C ARG A 39 -14.73 -18.45 9.43
N GLU A 40 -14.70 -18.40 10.76
CA GLU A 40 -13.82 -17.51 11.53
C GLU A 40 -12.33 -17.78 11.23
N ALA A 41 -11.91 -19.05 11.28
CA ALA A 41 -10.53 -19.44 11.00
C ALA A 41 -10.11 -19.14 9.55
N ILE A 42 -11.02 -19.31 8.57
CA ILE A 42 -10.78 -18.91 7.18
C ILE A 42 -10.59 -17.40 7.10
N GLY A 43 -11.43 -16.61 7.76
CA GLY A 43 -11.31 -15.15 7.80
C GLY A 43 -9.97 -14.68 8.39
N ALA A 44 -9.57 -15.25 9.54
CA ALA A 44 -8.31 -14.92 10.21
C ALA A 44 -7.05 -15.32 9.40
N SER A 45 -7.18 -16.34 8.54
CA SER A 45 -6.07 -16.95 7.79
C SER A 45 -6.02 -16.52 6.33
N THR A 46 -7.06 -15.86 5.84
CA THR A 46 -7.12 -15.34 4.48
C THR A 46 -6.64 -13.89 4.49
N ARG A 47 -5.57 -13.61 3.75
CA ARG A 47 -5.13 -12.23 3.54
C ARG A 47 -6.17 -11.48 2.71
N VAL A 48 -6.71 -10.39 3.26
CA VAL A 48 -7.44 -9.38 2.49
C VAL A 48 -6.42 -8.68 1.61
N PHE A 49 -6.55 -8.82 0.30
CA PHE A 49 -5.75 -8.03 -0.64
C PHE A 49 -6.26 -6.60 -0.58
N THR A 50 -5.55 -5.73 0.14
CA THR A 50 -5.77 -4.30 -0.01
C THR A 50 -5.16 -3.91 -1.34
N GLU A 51 -5.96 -3.32 -2.23
CA GLU A 51 -5.42 -2.76 -3.47
C GLU A 51 -4.24 -1.84 -3.12
N PRO A 52 -3.10 -1.96 -3.83
CA PRO A 52 -1.99 -1.06 -3.59
C PRO A 52 -2.50 0.36 -3.78
N ARG A 53 -2.35 1.18 -2.74
CA ARG A 53 -2.72 2.60 -2.78
C ARG A 53 -2.21 3.20 -4.08
N THR A 54 -3.10 3.81 -4.86
CA THR A 54 -2.73 4.55 -6.06
C THR A 54 -1.70 5.58 -5.64
N ARG A 55 -0.46 5.39 -6.10
CA ARG A 55 0.62 6.32 -5.77
C ARG A 55 0.27 7.61 -6.49
N ASN A 56 0.05 8.70 -5.76
CA ASN A 56 -0.17 10.01 -6.35
C ASN A 56 0.99 10.29 -7.32
N THR A 57 0.71 10.11 -8.62
CA THR A 57 1.74 10.15 -9.65
C THR A 57 1.89 11.60 -10.03
N ILE A 58 3.11 12.14 -9.89
CA ILE A 58 3.39 13.51 -10.31
C ILE A 58 3.13 13.65 -11.82
N PRO A 59 2.60 14.79 -12.29
CA PRO A 59 2.34 15.02 -13.70
C PRO A 59 3.60 14.80 -14.57
N GLN A 60 3.39 14.26 -15.77
CA GLN A 60 4.49 13.89 -16.68
C GLN A 60 5.40 15.09 -17.02
N TRP A 61 4.85 16.29 -17.12
CA TRP A 61 5.63 17.49 -17.40
C TRP A 61 6.61 17.85 -16.26
N ILE A 62 6.26 17.58 -14.99
CA ILE A 62 7.19 17.73 -13.85
C ILE A 62 8.31 16.70 -13.96
N VAL A 63 8.00 15.47 -14.38
CA VAL A 63 9.01 14.43 -14.63
C VAL A 63 10.00 14.86 -15.71
N GLU A 64 9.51 15.42 -16.82
CA GLU A 64 10.37 15.96 -17.89
C GLU A 64 11.24 17.12 -17.40
N LEU A 65 10.70 17.99 -16.55
CA LEU A 65 11.46 19.07 -15.92
C LEU A 65 12.57 18.54 -15.01
N ILE A 66 12.30 17.48 -14.23
CA ILE A 66 13.31 16.79 -13.41
C ILE A 66 14.42 16.20 -14.30
N LYS A 67 14.05 15.58 -15.42
CA LYS A 67 15.03 15.06 -16.39
C LYS A 67 15.88 16.18 -16.98
N ALA A 68 15.28 17.32 -17.36
CA ALA A 68 15.99 18.50 -17.85
C ALA A 68 16.98 19.05 -16.82
N LYS A 69 16.53 19.23 -15.58
CA LYS A 69 17.39 19.63 -14.45
C LYS A 69 18.58 18.68 -14.28
N ASN A 70 18.34 17.36 -14.33
CA ASN A 70 19.40 16.36 -14.19
C ASN A 70 20.39 16.39 -15.38
N ARG A 71 19.92 16.70 -16.60
CA ARG A 71 20.80 16.91 -17.77
C ARG A 71 21.67 18.15 -17.59
N ALA A 72 21.07 19.27 -17.20
CA ALA A 72 21.79 20.52 -16.95
C ALA A 72 22.82 20.37 -15.83
N ARG A 73 22.47 19.71 -14.73
CA ARG A 73 23.40 19.42 -13.63
C ARG A 73 24.59 18.58 -14.09
N ARG A 74 24.36 17.51 -14.86
CA ARG A 74 25.45 16.69 -15.43
C ARG A 74 26.36 17.50 -16.35
N ARG A 75 25.78 18.39 -17.16
CA ARG A 75 26.54 19.29 -18.03
C ARG A 75 27.40 20.24 -17.20
N ALA A 76 26.82 20.92 -16.21
CA ALA A 76 27.51 21.84 -15.32
C ALA A 76 28.68 21.20 -14.56
N HIS A 77 28.54 19.93 -14.14
CA HIS A 77 29.63 19.18 -13.52
C HIS A 77 30.74 18.83 -14.51
N ARG A 78 30.41 18.58 -15.78
CA ARG A 78 31.38 18.23 -16.82
C ARG A 78 32.14 19.44 -17.35
N THR A 79 31.44 20.53 -17.63
CA THR A 79 32.00 21.72 -18.27
C THR A 79 32.61 22.68 -17.25
N GLY A 80 32.09 22.70 -16.02
CA GLY A 80 32.45 23.70 -15.02
C GLY A 80 31.96 25.12 -15.35
N ASP A 81 31.25 25.31 -16.48
CA ASP A 81 30.81 26.60 -16.97
C ASP A 81 29.77 27.24 -16.03
N PRO A 82 29.99 28.49 -15.57
CA PRO A 82 29.00 29.25 -14.82
C PRO A 82 27.63 29.36 -15.49
N ALA A 83 27.54 29.39 -16.82
CA ALA A 83 26.27 29.40 -17.56
C ALA A 83 25.48 28.09 -17.34
N ASP A 84 26.15 26.95 -17.45
CA ASP A 84 25.53 25.65 -17.21
C ASP A 84 25.08 25.48 -15.75
N ARG A 85 25.86 26.03 -14.79
CA ARG A 85 25.46 26.07 -13.37
C ARG A 85 24.22 26.93 -13.15
N ARG A 86 24.15 28.10 -13.77
CA ARG A 86 22.97 28.98 -13.71
C ARG A 86 21.73 28.27 -14.22
N GLU A 87 21.84 27.57 -15.35
CA GLU A 87 20.73 26.82 -15.92
C GLU A 87 20.29 25.66 -15.03
N ALA A 88 21.23 24.90 -14.46
CA ALA A 88 20.92 23.84 -13.51
C ALA A 88 20.21 24.36 -12.25
N ASN A 89 20.61 25.54 -11.76
CA ASN A 89 20.00 26.18 -10.60
C ASN A 89 18.59 26.71 -10.93
N ARG A 90 18.39 27.33 -12.09
CA ARG A 90 17.08 27.77 -12.59
C ARG A 90 16.09 26.60 -12.62
N LEU A 91 16.46 25.52 -13.30
CA LEU A 91 15.64 24.31 -13.40
C LEU A 91 15.40 23.65 -12.02
N THR A 92 16.35 23.76 -11.10
CA THR A 92 16.16 23.26 -9.72
C THR A 92 15.08 24.05 -8.98
N ASN A 93 15.05 25.36 -9.14
CA ASN A 93 14.04 26.22 -8.52
C ASN A 93 12.66 25.99 -9.14
N GLU A 94 12.57 25.84 -10.45
CA GLU A 94 11.31 25.50 -11.13
C GLU A 94 10.75 24.15 -10.67
N VAL A 95 11.58 23.10 -10.61
CA VAL A 95 11.15 21.80 -10.09
C VAL A 95 10.63 21.90 -8.65
N ARG A 96 11.30 22.67 -7.79
CA ARG A 96 10.87 22.87 -6.40
C ARG A 96 9.52 23.58 -6.33
N TYR A 97 9.35 24.65 -7.12
CA TYR A 97 8.11 25.39 -7.19
C TYR A 97 6.94 24.48 -7.59
N PHE A 98 7.07 23.77 -8.71
CA PHE A 98 6.00 22.94 -9.25
C PHE A 98 5.69 21.70 -8.42
N LEU A 99 6.69 21.10 -7.75
CA LEU A 99 6.41 20.02 -6.80
C LEU A 99 5.65 20.53 -5.57
N SER A 100 5.97 21.73 -5.09
CA SER A 100 5.27 22.34 -3.97
C SER A 100 3.83 22.70 -4.34
N ASP A 101 3.64 23.34 -5.49
CA ASP A 101 2.34 23.71 -6.05
C ASP A 101 1.46 22.47 -6.26
N PHE A 102 1.99 21.43 -6.90
CA PHE A 102 1.28 20.16 -7.06
C PHE A 102 0.88 19.54 -5.72
N ARG A 103 1.77 19.57 -4.71
CA ARG A 103 1.44 19.04 -3.38
C ARG A 103 0.34 19.85 -2.70
N ASN A 104 0.34 21.17 -2.87
CA ASN A 104 -0.69 22.05 -2.31
C ASN A 104 -2.05 21.80 -2.98
N GLN A 105 -2.10 21.72 -4.31
CA GLN A 105 -3.32 21.36 -5.05
C GLN A 105 -3.86 19.99 -4.63
N GLN A 106 -2.99 19.01 -4.42
CA GLN A 106 -3.39 17.69 -3.92
C GLN A 106 -3.92 17.71 -2.48
N TRP A 107 -3.53 18.71 -1.69
CA TRP A 107 -4.07 18.92 -0.34
C TRP A 107 -5.43 19.61 -0.38
N GLU A 108 -5.56 20.68 -1.17
CA GLU A 108 -6.83 21.40 -1.40
C GLU A 108 -7.90 20.49 -1.97
N ASN A 109 -7.57 19.62 -2.92
CA ASN A 109 -8.52 18.66 -3.50
C ASN A 109 -8.96 17.54 -2.52
N LYS A 110 -8.34 17.42 -1.34
CA LYS A 110 -8.71 16.46 -0.30
C LYS A 110 -9.53 17.08 0.83
N LEU A 111 -9.64 18.40 0.86
CA LEU A 111 -10.53 19.16 1.76
C LEU A 111 -11.92 19.27 1.13
#